data_AF-A0A7W0ZGV5-F1
#
_entry.id   AF-A0A7W0ZGV5-F1
#
_cell.length_a   1.000
_cell.length_b   1.000
_cell.length_c   1.000
_cell.angle_alpha   90.00
_cell.angle_beta   90.00
_cell.angle_gamma   90.00
#
_symmetry.space_group_name_H-M   'P 1'
#
loop_
_entity.id
_entity.type
_entity.pdbx_description
1 polymer ?
#
loop_
_entity_poly.entity_id
_entity_poly.type
_entity_poly.pdbx_seq_one_letter_code
_entity_poly.pdbx_strand_id
1 'polypeptide(L)'
;MASVSLHHIDDLETALDKVADLLRPGGILVLEEFSKERLNGPTAEWYFHQRRAVAAIGRSETAVADDFEAWQHELAGNLAEVHAFVDIRRWLDSRLVERHLAWTPYLYSYLLDDALEPVERELIESGAIEATGVRYVGVVRAS
;
A
#
# COMPACT_ATOMS: atom_id res chain seq x y z
N MET A 1 -0.76 -15.51 5.17
CA MET A 1 -0.20 -14.23 4.68
C MET A 1 -1.21 -13.70 3.68
N ALA A 2 -1.85 -12.57 3.98
CA ALA A 2 -2.58 -11.81 2.98
C ALA A 2 -1.61 -10.74 2.46
N SER A 3 -1.44 -10.66 1.15
CA SER A 3 -0.51 -9.75 0.49
C SER A 3 -1.31 -9.00 -0.56
N VAL A 4 -1.48 -7.68 -0.36
CA VAL A 4 -2.03 -6.77 -1.38
C VAL A 4 -3.42 -7.21 -1.90
N SER A 5 -4.25 -7.78 -1.03
CA SER A 5 -5.52 -8.40 -1.43
C SER A 5 -6.71 -7.85 -0.67
N LEU A 6 -6.51 -7.20 0.48
CA LEU A 6 -7.64 -6.72 1.28
C LEU A 6 -8.20 -5.41 0.75
N HIS A 7 -7.40 -4.60 0.08
CA HIS A 7 -7.86 -3.30 -0.44
C HIS A 7 -8.86 -3.39 -1.60
N HIS A 8 -9.11 -4.58 -2.17
CA HIS A 8 -10.11 -4.82 -3.23
C HIS A 8 -11.34 -5.58 -2.74
N ILE A 9 -11.47 -5.87 -1.45
CA ILE A 9 -12.61 -6.62 -0.92
C ILE A 9 -13.80 -5.68 -0.69
N ASP A 10 -14.92 -5.99 -1.34
CA ASP A 10 -16.16 -5.20 -1.25
C ASP A 10 -16.64 -4.99 0.20
N ASP A 11 -16.59 -6.05 1.02
CA ASP A 11 -16.89 -5.99 2.45
C ASP A 11 -15.65 -6.35 3.29
N LEU A 12 -14.75 -5.37 3.36
CA LEU A 12 -13.47 -5.46 4.06
C LEU A 12 -13.65 -5.86 5.53
N GLU A 13 -14.62 -5.26 6.23
CA GLU A 13 -14.87 -5.55 7.65
C GLU A 13 -15.33 -6.99 7.86
N THR A 14 -16.29 -7.48 7.06
CA THR A 14 -16.73 -8.88 7.15
C THR A 14 -15.62 -9.86 6.81
N ALA A 15 -14.79 -9.56 5.81
CA ALA A 15 -13.67 -10.44 5.46
C ALA A 15 -12.61 -10.48 6.58
N LEU A 16 -12.30 -9.34 7.17
CA LEU A 16 -11.38 -9.24 8.28
C LEU A 16 -11.92 -9.93 9.55
N ASP A 17 -13.20 -9.78 9.86
CA ASP A 17 -13.86 -10.47 10.98
C ASP A 17 -13.81 -12.00 10.79
N LYS A 18 -14.06 -12.50 9.57
CA LYS A 18 -13.88 -13.94 9.27
C LYS A 18 -12.45 -14.42 9.47
N VAL A 19 -11.46 -13.62 9.08
CA VAL A 19 -10.04 -13.94 9.30
C VAL A 19 -9.73 -13.99 10.80
N ALA A 20 -10.24 -13.04 11.60
CA ALA A 20 -10.09 -13.05 13.05
C ALA A 20 -10.78 -14.26 13.70
N ASP A 21 -11.99 -14.62 13.28
CA ASP A 21 -12.73 -15.77 13.82
C ASP A 21 -12.02 -17.12 13.52
N LEU A 22 -11.31 -17.21 12.41
CA LEU A 22 -10.50 -18.38 12.06
C LEU A 22 -9.20 -18.46 12.88
N LEU A 23 -8.73 -17.34 13.42
CA LEU A 23 -7.57 -17.30 14.30
C LEU A 23 -7.99 -17.66 15.72
N ARG A 24 -7.41 -18.74 16.26
CA ARG A 24 -7.57 -19.09 17.69
C ARG A 24 -7.08 -17.92 18.56
N PRO A 25 -7.54 -17.80 19.83
CA PRO A 25 -6.97 -16.83 20.77
C PRO A 25 -5.43 -16.91 20.80
N GLY A 26 -4.76 -15.76 20.71
CA GLY A 26 -3.30 -15.69 20.56
C GLY A 26 -2.77 -15.96 19.14
N GLY A 27 -3.64 -16.18 18.16
CA GLY A 27 -3.31 -16.31 16.75
C GLY A 27 -2.70 -15.01 16.19
N ILE A 28 -1.79 -15.18 15.23
CA ILE A 28 -1.04 -14.07 14.62
C ILE A 28 -1.61 -13.77 13.24
N LEU A 29 -1.95 -12.50 13.00
CA LEU A 29 -2.18 -11.96 11.68
C LEU A 29 -0.92 -11.24 11.19
N VAL A 30 -0.44 -11.60 10.00
CA VAL A 30 0.60 -10.88 9.27
C VAL A 30 0.00 -10.33 7.99
N LEU A 31 0.13 -9.03 7.79
CA LEU A 31 -0.45 -8.28 6.69
C LEU A 31 0.61 -7.46 5.97
N GLU A 32 0.62 -7.53 4.64
CA GLU A 32 1.34 -6.61 3.76
C GLU A 32 0.33 -5.89 2.87
N GLU A 33 0.28 -4.56 2.96
CA GLU A 33 -0.72 -3.72 2.28
C GLU A 33 -0.14 -2.45 1.69
N PHE A 34 -0.98 -1.78 0.90
CA PHE A 34 -0.72 -0.48 0.28
C PHE A 34 -1.55 0.63 0.95
N SER A 35 -0.93 1.77 1.23
CA SER A 35 -1.54 2.95 1.83
C SER A 35 -1.66 4.06 0.77
N LYS A 36 -2.78 4.07 0.05
CA LYS A 36 -3.05 5.02 -1.05
C LYS A 36 -2.99 6.47 -0.59
N GLU A 37 -3.36 6.73 0.66
CA GLU A 37 -3.39 8.07 1.25
C GLU A 37 -1.99 8.68 1.41
N ARG A 38 -0.92 7.87 1.38
CA ARG A 38 0.49 8.31 1.42
C ARG A 38 1.09 8.55 0.03
N LEU A 39 0.37 8.18 -1.04
CA LEU A 39 0.74 8.49 -2.41
C LEU A 39 0.27 9.92 -2.76
N ASN A 40 0.89 10.91 -2.13
CA ASN A 40 0.59 12.32 -2.31
C ASN A 40 1.89 13.15 -2.41
N GLY A 41 1.78 14.43 -2.79
CA GLY A 41 2.89 15.38 -2.78
C GLY A 41 4.16 14.85 -3.48
N PRO A 42 5.35 14.99 -2.86
CA PRO A 42 6.61 14.52 -3.42
C PRO A 42 6.63 13.02 -3.78
N THR A 43 5.93 12.18 -3.03
CA THR A 43 5.82 10.74 -3.30
C THR A 43 5.10 10.48 -4.62
N ALA A 44 4.00 11.20 -4.86
CA ALA A 44 3.22 11.10 -6.09
C ALA A 44 4.02 11.64 -7.30
N GLU A 45 4.71 12.77 -7.13
CA GLU A 45 5.56 13.36 -8.18
C GLU A 45 6.71 12.41 -8.57
N TRP A 46 7.40 11.84 -7.58
CA TRP A 46 8.44 10.85 -7.84
C TRP A 46 7.88 9.63 -8.60
N TYR A 47 6.75 9.08 -8.14
CA TYR A 47 6.12 7.94 -8.77
C TYR A 47 5.71 8.23 -10.24
N PHE A 48 5.15 9.41 -10.50
CA PHE A 48 4.84 9.87 -11.85
C PHE A 48 6.07 9.89 -12.76
N HIS A 49 7.18 10.47 -12.29
CA HIS A 49 8.40 10.54 -13.07
C HIS A 49 8.98 9.15 -13.37
N GLN A 50 8.92 8.22 -12.41
CA GLN A 50 9.33 6.83 -12.67
C GLN A 50 8.42 6.15 -13.70
N ARG A 51 7.10 6.33 -13.59
CA ARG A 51 6.12 5.81 -14.57
C ARG A 51 6.39 6.34 -15.98
N ARG A 52 6.70 7.64 -16.11
CA ARG A 52 7.10 8.26 -17.38
C ARG A 52 8.42 7.69 -17.92
N ALA A 53 9.42 7.48 -17.06
CA ALA A 53 10.70 6.91 -17.47
C ALA A 53 10.54 5.47 -18.00
N VAL A 54 9.75 4.64 -17.32
CA VAL A 54 9.41 3.27 -17.75
C VAL A 54 8.62 3.28 -19.08
N ALA A 55 7.67 4.21 -19.24
CA ALA A 55 6.93 4.38 -20.48
C ALA A 55 7.83 4.81 -21.65
N ALA A 56 8.79 5.71 -21.42
CA ALA A 56 9.70 6.23 -22.44
C ALA A 56 10.61 5.14 -23.05
N ILE A 57 10.89 4.07 -22.30
CA ILE A 57 11.66 2.91 -22.77
C ILE A 57 10.77 1.76 -23.25
N GLY A 58 9.46 1.98 -23.39
CA GLY A 58 8.50 1.00 -23.91
C GLY A 58 8.21 -0.17 -22.96
N ARG A 59 8.43 0.00 -21.65
CA ARG A 59 8.23 -1.05 -20.64
C ARG A 59 6.97 -0.85 -19.77
N SER A 60 6.18 0.20 -20.06
CA SER A 60 4.89 0.40 -19.39
C SER A 60 3.78 -0.35 -20.12
N GLU A 61 2.99 -1.13 -19.38
CA GLU A 61 1.79 -1.80 -19.90
C GLU A 61 0.60 -0.84 -20.07
N THR A 62 0.64 0.30 -19.38
CA THR A 62 -0.42 1.32 -19.38
C THR A 62 0.11 2.64 -19.90
N ALA A 63 -0.74 3.39 -20.60
CA ALA A 63 -0.43 4.77 -20.97
C ALA A 63 -0.26 5.61 -19.69
N VAL A 64 0.69 6.52 -19.72
CA VAL A 64 0.95 7.47 -18.63
C VAL A 64 0.76 8.86 -19.22
N ALA A 65 -0.18 9.63 -18.67
CA ALA A 65 -0.45 11.00 -19.11
C ALA A 65 0.83 11.85 -19.17
N ASP A 66 0.84 12.87 -20.03
CA ASP A 66 2.04 13.65 -20.31
C ASP A 66 2.42 14.63 -19.20
N ASP A 67 1.42 15.12 -18.45
CA ASP A 67 1.60 16.02 -17.33
C ASP A 67 1.11 15.42 -16.00
N PHE A 68 1.63 15.96 -14.91
CA PHE A 68 1.40 15.45 -13.57
C PHE A 68 -0.05 15.62 -13.11
N GLU A 69 -0.72 16.71 -13.49
CA GLU A 69 -2.08 17.01 -13.04
C GLU A 69 -3.09 16.02 -13.66
N ALA A 70 -2.99 15.80 -14.97
CA ALA A 70 -3.79 14.80 -15.67
C ALA A 70 -3.55 13.39 -15.10
N TRP A 71 -2.28 13.02 -14.91
CA TRP A 71 -1.93 11.74 -14.32
C TRP A 71 -2.46 11.57 -12.89
N GLN A 72 -2.38 12.63 -12.07
CA GLN A 72 -2.87 12.61 -10.69
C GLN A 72 -4.40 12.44 -10.66
N HIS A 73 -5.12 13.08 -11.57
CA HIS A 73 -6.57 12.90 -11.71
C HIS A 73 -6.94 11.47 -12.09
N GLU A 74 -6.24 10.88 -13.07
CA GLU A 74 -6.44 9.48 -13.47
C GLU A 74 -6.11 8.51 -12.32
N LEU A 75 -5.00 8.75 -11.61
CA LEU A 75 -4.60 7.97 -10.45
C LEU A 75 -5.67 7.99 -9.35
N ALA A 76 -6.23 9.17 -9.05
CA ALA A 76 -7.30 9.30 -8.07
C ALA A 76 -8.54 8.47 -8.44
N GLY A 77 -8.91 8.46 -9.73
CA GLY A 77 -9.98 7.60 -10.23
C GLY A 77 -9.67 6.10 -10.10
N ASN A 78 -8.45 5.69 -10.45
CA ASN A 78 -8.01 4.30 -10.36
C ASN A 78 -7.94 3.80 -8.90
N LEU A 79 -7.65 4.68 -7.96
CA LEU A 79 -7.55 4.36 -6.53
C LEU A 79 -8.86 4.64 -5.75
N ALA A 80 -9.95 5.01 -6.42
CA ALA A 80 -11.22 5.32 -5.76
C ALA A 80 -11.76 4.11 -4.97
N GLU A 81 -11.76 2.95 -5.61
CA GLU A 81 -12.26 1.68 -5.06
C GLU A 81 -11.24 0.94 -4.18
N VAL A 82 -10.03 1.47 -4.02
CA VAL A 82 -8.99 0.88 -3.17
C VAL A 82 -9.22 1.37 -1.74
N HIS A 83 -9.41 0.50 -0.75
CA HIS A 83 -9.55 0.94 0.64
C HIS A 83 -8.28 1.64 1.15
N ALA A 84 -8.44 2.76 1.88
CA ALA A 84 -7.31 3.42 2.52
C ALA A 84 -6.80 2.59 3.69
N PHE A 85 -5.49 2.60 3.96
CA PHE A 85 -4.95 1.79 5.05
C PHE A 85 -5.44 2.29 6.41
N VAL A 86 -5.76 3.58 6.56
CA VAL A 86 -6.39 4.11 7.77
C VAL A 86 -7.71 3.41 8.15
N ASP A 87 -8.49 2.94 7.17
CA ASP A 87 -9.76 2.25 7.42
C ASP A 87 -9.52 0.80 7.85
N ILE A 88 -8.60 0.10 7.15
CA ILE A 88 -8.10 -1.22 7.57
C ILE A 88 -7.54 -1.13 9.00
N ARG A 89 -6.77 -0.07 9.29
CA ARG A 89 -6.10 0.15 10.57
C ARG A 89 -7.09 0.27 11.71
N ARG A 90 -8.19 1.00 11.51
CA ARG A 90 -9.26 1.15 12.51
C ARG A 90 -9.83 -0.20 12.92
N TRP A 91 -10.07 -1.09 11.94
CA TRP A 91 -10.52 -2.45 12.21
C TRP A 91 -9.46 -3.24 12.99
N LEU A 92 -8.20 -3.22 12.54
CA LEU A 92 -7.09 -3.93 13.19
C LEU A 92 -6.96 -3.55 14.66
N ASP A 93 -7.01 -2.25 14.97
CA ASP A 93 -6.91 -1.74 16.35
C ASP A 93 -8.07 -2.22 17.24
N SER A 94 -9.26 -2.43 16.67
CA SER A 94 -10.44 -2.90 17.41
C SER A 94 -10.39 -4.38 17.80
N ARG A 95 -9.66 -5.21 17.04
CA ARG A 95 -9.62 -6.69 17.24
C ARG A 95 -8.27 -7.23 17.71
N LEU A 96 -7.17 -6.60 17.31
CA LEU A 96 -5.82 -7.12 17.50
C LEU A 96 -4.99 -6.23 18.43
N VAL A 97 -4.04 -6.85 19.12
CA VAL A 97 -2.93 -6.15 19.76
C VAL A 97 -1.78 -6.07 18.76
N GLU A 98 -1.41 -4.86 18.36
CA GLU A 98 -0.24 -4.65 17.50
C GLU A 98 1.03 -5.20 18.16
N ARG A 99 1.81 -5.94 17.37
CA ARG A 99 3.17 -6.37 17.70
C ARG A 99 4.21 -5.74 16.80
N HIS A 100 3.84 -5.39 15.58
CA HIS A 100 4.73 -4.75 14.64
C HIS A 100 3.94 -3.91 13.64
N LEU A 101 4.47 -2.72 13.35
CA LEU A 101 4.07 -1.89 12.22
C LEU A 101 5.35 -1.31 11.62
N ALA A 102 5.55 -1.53 10.34
CA ALA A 102 6.64 -0.93 9.59
C ALA A 102 6.12 -0.39 8.26
N TRP A 103 6.53 0.84 7.96
CA TRP A 103 6.36 1.41 6.64
C TRP A 103 7.49 0.92 5.73
N THR A 104 7.17 0.48 4.52
CA THR A 104 8.10 -0.16 3.59
C THR A 104 8.01 0.45 2.19
N PRO A 105 9.08 0.33 1.37
CA PRO A 105 8.99 0.55 -0.07
C PRO A 105 7.92 -0.35 -0.68
N TYR A 106 7.25 0.12 -1.73
CA TYR A 106 6.22 -0.63 -2.44
C TYR A 106 6.10 -0.23 -3.90
N LEU A 107 6.29 1.06 -4.21
CA LEU A 107 6.03 1.61 -5.54
C LEU A 107 6.94 1.01 -6.61
N TYR A 108 8.17 0.63 -6.28
CA TYR A 108 9.10 -0.07 -7.17
C TYR A 108 8.48 -1.35 -7.77
N SER A 109 7.62 -2.04 -7.01
CA SER A 109 6.95 -3.26 -7.44
C SER A 109 5.62 -2.99 -8.15
N TYR A 110 5.07 -1.78 -7.97
CA TYR A 110 3.78 -1.40 -8.52
C TYR A 110 3.96 -0.67 -9.86
N LEU A 111 3.90 -1.44 -10.95
CA LEU A 111 4.01 -0.95 -12.33
C LEU A 111 5.35 -0.24 -12.64
N LEU A 112 6.40 -0.56 -11.88
CA LEU A 112 7.77 -0.08 -12.09
C LEU A 112 8.74 -1.27 -12.25
N ASP A 113 9.98 -1.14 -11.76
CA ASP A 113 11.06 -2.11 -11.89
C ASP A 113 11.66 -2.41 -10.51
N ASP A 114 11.91 -3.69 -10.21
CA ASP A 114 12.52 -4.14 -8.95
C ASP A 114 13.89 -3.50 -8.66
N ALA A 115 14.60 -3.06 -9.70
CA ALA A 115 15.86 -2.33 -9.55
C ALA A 115 15.71 -0.96 -8.86
N LEU A 116 14.49 -0.42 -8.76
CA LEU A 116 14.21 0.84 -8.07
C LEU A 116 14.03 0.67 -6.56
N GLU A 117 13.94 -0.56 -6.03
CA GLU A 117 13.73 -0.78 -4.59
C GLU A 117 14.77 -0.05 -3.71
N PRO A 118 16.09 -0.14 -4.00
CA PRO A 118 17.08 0.54 -3.16
C PRO A 118 16.96 2.07 -3.24
N VAL A 119 16.54 2.61 -4.39
CA VAL A 119 16.36 4.05 -4.61
C VAL A 119 15.14 4.56 -3.86
N GLU A 120 14.02 3.85 -3.95
CA GLU A 120 12.81 4.19 -3.19
C GLU A 120 13.11 4.17 -1.68
N ARG A 121 13.82 3.13 -1.21
CA ARG A 121 14.24 3.00 0.19
C ARG A 121 15.08 4.18 0.66
N GLU A 122 16.10 4.58 -0.09
CA GLU A 122 16.95 5.72 0.28
C GLU A 122 16.16 7.04 0.35
N LEU A 123 15.22 7.25 -0.58
CA LEU A 123 14.34 8.42 -0.58
C LEU A 123 13.39 8.43 0.62
N ILE A 124 12.91 7.27 1.05
CA ILE A 124 12.11 7.12 2.27
C ILE A 124 12.96 7.42 3.51
N GLU A 125 14.16 6.84 3.60
CA GLU A 125 15.06 6.99 4.75
C GLU A 125 15.57 8.43 4.92
N SER A 126 15.74 9.15 3.80
CA SER A 126 16.08 10.58 3.81
C SER A 126 14.86 11.51 4.03
N GLY A 127 13.65 10.97 4.02
CA GLY A 127 12.40 11.74 4.16
C GLY A 127 12.01 12.54 2.91
N ALA A 128 12.62 12.24 1.75
CA ALA A 128 12.29 12.89 0.49
C ALA A 128 10.94 12.44 -0.08
N ILE A 129 10.55 11.19 0.21
CA ILE A 129 9.22 10.65 -0.09
C ILE A 129 8.69 9.86 1.10
N GLU A 130 7.39 9.56 1.10
CA GLU A 130 6.78 8.65 2.07
C GLU A 130 6.80 7.20 1.59
N ALA A 131 7.02 6.28 2.53
CA ALA A 131 6.74 4.87 2.30
C ALA A 131 5.23 4.64 2.13
N THR A 132 4.85 3.92 1.08
CA THR A 132 3.44 3.63 0.76
C THR A 132 3.07 2.17 1.04
N GLY A 133 4.05 1.28 1.20
CA GLY A 133 3.82 -0.07 1.68
C GLY A 133 3.74 -0.12 3.20
N VAL A 134 2.96 -1.06 3.72
CA VAL A 134 2.86 -1.31 5.16
C VAL A 134 2.95 -2.79 5.46
N ARG A 135 3.78 -3.13 6.45
CA ARG A 135 3.84 -4.45 7.07
C ARG A 135 3.32 -4.36 8.48
N TYR A 136 2.27 -5.11 8.78
CA TYR A 136 1.63 -5.16 10.08
C TYR A 136 1.63 -6.59 10.65
N VAL A 137 1.88 -6.70 11.95
CA VAL A 137 1.71 -7.94 12.72
C VAL A 137 0.85 -7.65 13.94
N GLY A 138 -0.25 -8.39 14.07
CA GLY A 138 -1.17 -8.29 15.19
C GLY A 138 -1.47 -9.66 15.79
N VAL A 139 -1.81 -9.68 17.07
CA VAL A 139 -2.24 -10.88 17.80
C VAL A 139 -3.69 -10.72 18.23
N VAL A 140 -4.51 -11.75 17.99
CA VAL A 140 -5.90 -11.78 18.45
C VAL A 140 -5.93 -11.68 19.97
N ARG A 141 -6.68 -10.70 20.48
CA ARG A 141 -6.83 -10.50 21.93
C ARG A 141 -7.33 -11.79 22.58
N ALA A 142 -6.65 -12.22 23.64
CA ALA A 142 -7.18 -13.26 24.49
C ALA A 142 -8.43 -12.72 25.19
N SER A 143 -9.53 -13.48 25.13
CA SER A 143 -10.76 -13.22 25.85
C SER A 143 -10.58 -13.34 27.35
#